data_AF-A0A955R9Z8-F1
#
_entry.id   AF-A0A955R9Z8-F1
#
_cell.length_a   1.000
_cell.length_b   1.000
_cell.length_c   1.000
_cell.angle_alpha   90.00
_cell.angle_beta   90.00
_cell.angle_gamma   90.00
#
_symmetry.space_group_name_H-M   'P 1'
#
loop_
_entity.id
_entity.type
_entity.pdbx_description
1 polymer ?
#
loop_
_entity_poly.entity_id
_entity_poly.type
_entity_poly.pdbx_seq_one_letter_code
_entity_poly.pdbx_strand_id
1 'polypeptide(L)'
;MRASLVLLALVGCGPEEEPSPFEALAPRQQLIRLSVDLRGVHPSEAELLTMQETDANYEQYVDLWLQDPRFVGRMKELFNLRFLTRTGATYYDPGDRGIEVDRRVMGDIIAEEPLALLEHILNNDLPYSTVVTAQHSMANPALAAMWQMRYPDGAEGWQPSTYKDGRPHAGMLSMTTIWSRYPSMGGNANRHRANAISKMFLCDDYLARPIVLNRTAVDQLTLDPENAIRTNATCQACHSSLDPLSANLFGFFTYDDEDGIERTTYLPENEEAWRYYAGKAPGYYGR
;
A
#
# COMPACT_ATOMS: atom_id res chain seq x y z
N MET A 1 64.08 29.12 -11.25
CA MET A 1 62.76 28.52 -11.53
C MET A 1 61.95 28.56 -10.24
N ARG A 2 60.90 29.37 -10.18
CA ARG A 2 59.99 29.48 -9.04
C ARG A 2 58.93 28.39 -9.18
N ALA A 3 58.84 27.48 -8.23
CA ALA A 3 57.74 26.52 -8.16
C ALA A 3 56.57 27.17 -7.42
N SER A 4 55.51 27.52 -8.16
CA SER A 4 54.23 27.95 -7.59
C SER A 4 53.51 26.73 -7.03
N LEU A 5 53.35 26.67 -5.70
CA LEU A 5 52.39 25.78 -5.07
C LEU A 5 50.98 26.33 -5.33
N VAL A 6 50.19 25.60 -6.12
CA VAL A 6 48.75 25.83 -6.26
C VAL A 6 48.08 25.15 -5.07
N LEU A 7 47.55 25.95 -4.15
CA LEU A 7 46.72 25.47 -3.04
C LEU A 7 45.33 25.15 -3.61
N LEU A 8 45.01 23.86 -3.77
CA LEU A 8 43.66 23.42 -4.08
C LEU A 8 42.81 23.61 -2.81
N ALA A 9 41.95 24.63 -2.80
CA ALA A 9 40.94 24.77 -1.78
C ALA A 9 39.89 23.66 -1.96
N LEU A 10 39.93 22.65 -1.09
CA LEU A 10 38.83 21.72 -0.88
C LEU A 10 37.63 22.54 -0.42
N VAL A 11 36.66 22.75 -1.30
CA VAL A 11 35.32 23.23 -0.93
C VAL A 11 34.67 22.06 -0.19
N GLY A 12 34.91 21.99 1.11
CA GLY A 12 34.23 21.07 2.01
C GLY A 12 32.72 21.34 1.95
N CYS A 13 31.95 20.26 2.07
CA CYS A 13 30.51 20.31 2.24
C CYS A 13 30.17 21.37 3.30
N GLY A 14 29.30 22.33 2.95
CA GLY A 14 28.72 23.21 3.97
C GLY A 14 28.05 22.36 5.04
N PRO A 15 28.06 22.80 6.31
CA PRO A 15 27.32 22.09 7.36
C PRO A 15 25.87 21.96 6.89
N GLU A 16 25.39 20.72 6.83
CA GLU A 16 23.97 20.42 6.68
C GLU A 16 23.25 21.25 7.75
N GLU A 17 22.24 22.04 7.35
CA GLU A 17 21.47 22.87 8.28
C GLU A 17 21.04 21.98 9.46
N GLU A 18 21.53 22.28 10.66
CA GLU A 18 21.14 21.50 11.82
C GLU A 18 19.62 21.53 11.90
N PRO A 19 18.96 20.35 12.00
CA PRO A 19 17.52 20.30 12.07
C PRO A 19 17.07 21.20 13.21
N SER A 20 16.14 22.11 12.91
CA SER A 20 15.55 23.01 13.91
C SER A 20 15.21 22.22 15.18
N PRO A 21 15.55 22.74 16.38
CA PRO A 21 15.21 22.07 17.62
C PRO A 21 13.70 21.80 17.66
N PHE A 22 13.33 20.60 18.13
CA PHE A 22 11.93 20.22 18.27
C PHE A 22 11.23 21.15 19.27
N GLU A 23 10.31 21.97 18.77
CA GLU A 23 9.48 22.84 19.58
C GLU A 23 8.12 22.15 19.82
N ALA A 24 7.87 21.78 21.07
CA ALA A 24 6.59 21.19 21.45
C ALA A 24 5.48 22.24 21.31
N LEU A 25 4.35 21.83 20.71
CA LEU A 25 3.15 22.65 20.64
C LEU A 25 2.64 22.98 22.05
N ALA A 26 1.98 24.14 22.21
CA ALA A 26 1.30 24.46 23.46
C ALA A 26 0.16 23.44 23.75
N PRO A 27 -0.23 23.20 25.01
CA PRO A 27 -1.22 22.17 25.36
C PRO A 27 -2.52 22.25 24.54
N ARG A 28 -3.05 23.47 24.33
CA ARG A 28 -4.23 23.70 23.49
C ARG A 28 -4.02 23.24 22.05
N GLN A 29 -2.87 23.52 21.47
CA GLN A 29 -2.53 23.13 20.09
C GLN A 29 -2.31 21.62 19.98
N GLN A 30 -1.73 20.98 21.00
CA GLN A 30 -1.58 19.52 21.05
C GLN A 30 -2.94 18.82 21.03
N LEU A 31 -3.93 19.29 21.79
CA LEU A 31 -5.29 18.72 21.76
C LEU A 31 -6.00 18.94 20.42
N ILE A 32 -5.85 20.12 19.82
CA ILE A 32 -6.39 20.36 18.48
C ILE A 32 -5.81 19.34 17.51
N ARG A 33 -4.49 19.13 17.56
CA ARG A 33 -3.82 18.16 16.69
C ARG A 33 -4.30 16.73 16.95
N LEU A 34 -4.35 16.31 18.21
CA LEU A 34 -4.81 14.99 18.62
C LEU A 34 -6.24 14.70 18.13
N SER A 35 -7.15 15.67 18.24
CA SER A 35 -8.53 15.50 17.76
C SER A 35 -8.61 15.39 16.24
N VAL A 36 -7.83 16.19 15.51
CA VAL A 36 -7.79 16.10 14.04
C VAL A 36 -7.19 14.77 13.60
N ASP A 37 -6.17 14.29 14.30
CA ASP A 37 -5.52 13.02 13.98
C ASP A 37 -6.42 11.81 14.29
N LEU A 38 -7.05 11.76 15.48
CA LEU A 38 -7.88 10.64 15.91
C LEU A 38 -9.31 10.71 15.41
N ARG A 39 -9.93 11.88 15.34
CA ARG A 39 -11.36 12.04 15.04
C ARG A 39 -11.67 12.72 13.70
N GLY A 40 -10.67 13.35 13.08
CA GLY A 40 -10.85 14.11 11.84
C GLY A 40 -11.60 15.44 12.02
N VAL A 41 -11.80 15.90 13.25
CA VAL A 41 -12.56 17.13 13.56
C VAL A 41 -11.81 17.99 14.57
N HIS A 42 -12.07 19.30 14.56
CA HIS A 42 -11.61 20.17 15.63
C HIS A 42 -12.36 19.87 16.94
N PRO A 43 -11.68 19.95 18.10
CA PRO A 43 -12.37 19.96 19.39
C PRO A 43 -13.32 21.16 19.49
N SER A 44 -14.42 20.98 20.21
CA SER A 44 -15.29 22.07 20.62
C SER A 44 -14.59 22.99 21.64
N GLU A 45 -15.03 24.24 21.74
CA GLU A 45 -14.48 25.17 22.73
C GLU A 45 -14.71 24.65 24.17
N ALA A 46 -15.84 23.97 24.42
CA ALA A 46 -16.11 23.36 25.72
C ALA A 46 -15.09 22.28 26.10
N GLU A 47 -14.69 21.41 25.15
CA GLU A 47 -13.65 20.40 25.39
C GLU A 47 -12.29 21.07 25.70
N LEU A 48 -11.97 22.18 25.02
CA LEU A 48 -10.71 22.91 25.23
C LEU A 48 -10.67 23.66 26.56
N LEU A 49 -11.80 24.24 26.99
CA LEU A 49 -11.93 24.89 28.29
C LEU A 49 -11.89 23.87 29.43
N THR A 50 -12.55 22.72 29.27
CA THR A 50 -12.52 21.64 30.26
C THR A 50 -11.08 21.20 30.56
N MET A 51 -10.21 21.10 29.56
CA MET A 51 -8.78 20.79 29.77
C MET A 51 -8.09 21.84 30.66
N GLN A 52 -8.34 23.13 30.39
CA GLN A 52 -7.71 24.22 31.14
C GLN A 52 -8.14 24.25 32.61
N GLU A 53 -9.33 23.73 32.90
CA GLU A 53 -9.92 23.74 34.24
C GLU A 53 -9.63 22.46 35.05
N THR A 54 -9.43 21.32 34.40
CA THR A 54 -9.44 20.00 35.08
C THR A 54 -8.06 19.38 35.34
N ASP A 55 -6.95 20.07 35.00
CA ASP A 55 -5.59 19.47 34.96
C ASP A 55 -5.54 18.16 34.13
N ALA A 56 -6.54 17.92 33.26
CA ALA A 56 -6.58 16.76 32.40
C ALA A 56 -5.37 16.77 31.46
N ASN A 57 -4.59 15.68 31.48
CA ASN A 57 -3.39 15.58 30.68
C ASN A 57 -3.71 15.05 29.27
N TYR A 58 -2.73 15.19 28.38
CA TYR A 58 -2.82 14.73 26.99
C TYR A 58 -3.23 13.24 26.87
N GLU A 59 -2.69 12.38 27.74
CA GLU A 59 -2.91 10.92 27.70
C GLU A 59 -4.38 10.55 27.96
N GLN A 60 -5.06 11.23 28.89
CA GLN A 60 -6.49 10.99 29.15
C GLN A 60 -7.35 11.30 27.91
N TYR A 61 -7.00 12.33 27.14
CA TYR A 61 -7.70 12.64 25.89
C TYR A 61 -7.35 11.65 24.78
N VAL A 62 -6.15 11.08 24.76
CA VAL A 62 -5.80 9.98 23.84
C VAL A 62 -6.74 8.81 24.10
N ASP A 63 -6.82 8.34 25.35
CA ASP A 63 -7.66 7.19 25.72
C ASP A 63 -9.15 7.46 25.45
N LEU A 64 -9.62 8.68 25.74
CA LEU A 64 -11.00 9.09 25.49
C LEU A 64 -11.33 9.11 24.00
N TRP A 65 -10.47 9.70 23.16
CA TRP A 65 -10.75 9.88 21.73
C TRP A 65 -10.41 8.66 20.88
N LEU A 66 -9.59 7.73 21.36
CA LEU A 66 -9.49 6.38 20.78
C LEU A 66 -10.84 5.64 20.82
N GLN A 67 -11.71 5.96 21.78
CA GLN A 67 -13.05 5.40 21.90
C GLN A 67 -14.12 6.21 21.16
N ASP A 68 -13.76 7.32 20.50
CA ASP A 68 -14.72 8.12 19.74
C ASP A 68 -15.23 7.32 18.52
N PRO A 69 -16.55 7.29 18.24
CA PRO A 69 -17.09 6.56 17.09
C PRO A 69 -16.50 6.95 15.73
N ARG A 70 -15.87 8.14 15.62
CA ARG A 70 -15.18 8.60 14.42
C ARG A 70 -13.82 7.97 14.20
N PHE A 71 -13.21 7.40 15.25
CA PHE A 71 -11.81 6.94 15.23
C PHE A 71 -11.53 5.97 14.09
N VAL A 72 -12.33 4.91 13.98
CA VAL A 72 -12.15 3.89 12.94
C VAL A 72 -12.28 4.48 11.54
N GLY A 73 -13.31 5.32 11.33
CA GLY A 73 -13.51 6.02 10.06
C GLY A 73 -12.31 6.89 9.69
N ARG A 74 -11.77 7.61 10.68
CA ARG A 74 -10.59 8.46 10.51
C ARG A 74 -9.34 7.64 10.16
N MET A 75 -9.12 6.51 10.84
CA MET A 75 -8.00 5.63 10.52
C MET A 75 -8.11 5.09 9.09
N LYS A 76 -9.30 4.67 8.64
CA LYS A 76 -9.52 4.22 7.25
C LYS A 76 -9.15 5.32 6.24
N GLU A 77 -9.51 6.57 6.50
CA GLU A 77 -9.11 7.70 5.65
C GLU A 77 -7.59 7.88 5.58
N LEU A 78 -6.93 7.91 6.74
CA LEU A 78 -5.48 8.08 6.85
C LEU A 78 -4.73 6.96 6.14
N PHE A 79 -5.10 5.71 6.39
CA PHE A 79 -4.50 4.56 5.73
C PHE A 79 -4.80 4.54 4.23
N ASN A 80 -5.98 4.99 3.80
CA ASN A 80 -6.29 5.09 2.38
C ASN A 80 -5.44 6.15 1.63
N LEU A 81 -4.87 7.15 2.31
CA LEU A 81 -3.83 8.01 1.69
C LEU A 81 -2.59 7.20 1.26
N ARG A 82 -2.37 6.04 1.88
CA ARG A 82 -1.29 5.12 1.55
C ARG A 82 -1.73 3.99 0.63
N PHE A 83 -2.91 3.40 0.84
CA PHE A 83 -3.42 2.28 0.06
C PHE A 83 -4.05 2.70 -1.27
N LEU A 84 -4.58 3.92 -1.34
CA LEU A 84 -5.20 4.54 -2.52
C LEU A 84 -6.29 3.68 -3.18
N THR A 85 -7.04 2.88 -2.41
CA THR A 85 -8.05 1.96 -2.97
C THR A 85 -9.37 2.64 -3.30
N ARG A 86 -9.73 3.71 -2.59
CA ARG A 86 -10.91 4.55 -2.92
C ARG A 86 -10.65 5.40 -4.17
N THR A 87 -10.94 4.85 -5.34
CA THR A 87 -10.80 5.52 -6.65
C THR A 87 -12.11 6.12 -7.17
N GLY A 88 -13.27 5.70 -6.63
CA GLY A 88 -14.59 6.09 -7.12
C GLY A 88 -14.97 5.48 -8.48
N ALA A 89 -14.23 4.48 -8.95
CA ALA A 89 -14.48 3.78 -10.21
C ALA A 89 -14.02 2.32 -10.14
N THR A 90 -14.77 1.44 -10.81
CA THR A 90 -14.40 0.04 -11.05
C THR A 90 -14.20 -0.23 -12.53
N TYR A 91 -13.23 -1.08 -12.84
CA TYR A 91 -12.96 -1.57 -14.20
C TYR A 91 -13.89 -2.71 -14.63
N TYR A 92 -14.73 -3.20 -13.71
CA TYR A 92 -15.60 -4.35 -13.94
C TYR A 92 -17.05 -3.92 -13.89
N ASP A 93 -17.88 -4.48 -14.76
CA ASP A 93 -19.31 -4.30 -14.69
C ASP A 93 -19.91 -5.40 -13.80
N PRO A 94 -20.59 -5.06 -12.68
CA PRO A 94 -21.28 -6.07 -11.88
C PRO A 94 -22.35 -6.84 -12.69
N GLY A 95 -22.90 -6.23 -13.75
CA GLY A 95 -23.86 -6.86 -14.66
C GLY A 95 -23.29 -8.10 -15.38
N ASP A 96 -21.99 -8.15 -15.66
CA ASP A 96 -21.32 -9.30 -16.29
C ASP A 96 -21.37 -10.56 -15.42
N ARG A 97 -21.63 -10.39 -14.11
CA ARG A 97 -21.79 -11.47 -13.12
C ARG A 97 -23.23 -11.64 -12.66
N GLY A 98 -24.19 -10.98 -13.32
CA GLY A 98 -25.61 -10.99 -12.92
C GLY A 98 -25.86 -10.31 -11.58
N ILE A 99 -24.98 -9.39 -11.15
CA ILE A 99 -25.11 -8.67 -9.89
C ILE A 99 -25.83 -7.34 -10.16
N GLU A 100 -27.03 -7.19 -9.62
CA GLU A 100 -27.86 -5.98 -9.76
C GLU A 100 -27.43 -4.88 -8.77
N VAL A 101 -26.22 -4.36 -8.93
CA VAL A 101 -25.68 -3.24 -8.14
C VAL A 101 -25.17 -2.17 -9.10
N ASP A 102 -25.46 -0.90 -8.80
CA ASP A 102 -24.92 0.22 -9.58
C ASP A 102 -23.38 0.16 -9.64
N ARG A 103 -22.80 0.44 -10.82
CA ARG A 103 -21.36 0.30 -11.04
C ARG A 103 -20.53 1.20 -10.12
N ARG A 104 -20.99 2.42 -9.82
CA ARG A 104 -20.29 3.32 -8.91
C ARG A 104 -20.35 2.79 -7.49
N VAL A 105 -21.52 2.34 -7.05
CA VAL A 105 -21.70 1.70 -5.74
C VAL A 105 -20.82 0.46 -5.60
N MET A 106 -20.74 -0.37 -6.64
CA MET A 106 -19.83 -1.52 -6.66
C MET A 106 -18.36 -1.10 -6.58
N GLY A 107 -17.97 -0.01 -7.24
CA GLY A 107 -16.64 0.56 -7.12
C GLY A 107 -16.29 0.97 -5.69
N ASP A 108 -17.23 1.60 -4.98
CA ASP A 108 -17.05 1.95 -3.57
C ASP A 108 -16.96 0.70 -2.69
N ILE A 109 -17.77 -0.33 -2.94
CA ILE A 109 -17.71 -1.61 -2.23
C ILE A 109 -16.36 -2.30 -2.44
N ILE A 110 -15.88 -2.40 -3.69
CA ILE A 110 -14.58 -3.00 -4.03
C ILE A 110 -13.45 -2.28 -3.29
N ALA A 111 -13.45 -0.95 -3.32
CA ALA A 111 -12.43 -0.11 -2.69
C ALA A 111 -12.31 -0.32 -1.16
N GLU A 112 -13.39 -0.74 -0.52
CA GLU A 112 -13.45 -0.94 0.93
C GLU A 112 -12.88 -2.28 1.40
N GLU A 113 -12.68 -3.28 0.53
CA GLU A 113 -12.13 -4.60 0.92
C GLU A 113 -10.92 -4.52 1.88
N PRO A 114 -9.82 -3.81 1.54
CA PRO A 114 -8.67 -3.69 2.44
C PRO A 114 -8.96 -2.82 3.68
N LEU A 115 -9.84 -1.82 3.55
CA LEU A 115 -10.18 -0.92 4.66
C LEU A 115 -11.12 -1.59 5.67
N ALA A 116 -11.91 -2.57 5.23
CA ALA A 116 -12.71 -3.42 6.09
C ALA A 116 -11.82 -4.37 6.91
N LEU A 117 -10.68 -4.83 6.37
CA LEU A 117 -9.69 -5.58 7.16
C LEU A 117 -9.04 -4.68 8.21
N LEU A 118 -8.68 -3.45 7.85
CA LEU A 118 -8.17 -2.47 8.82
C LEU A 118 -9.18 -2.19 9.93
N GLU A 119 -10.45 -1.98 9.57
CA GLU A 119 -11.54 -1.80 10.53
C GLU A 119 -11.70 -3.02 11.44
N HIS A 120 -11.63 -4.24 10.89
CA HIS A 120 -11.64 -5.47 11.68
C HIS A 120 -10.48 -5.53 12.68
N ILE A 121 -9.27 -5.16 12.26
CA ILE A 121 -8.09 -5.12 13.13
C ILE A 121 -8.31 -4.12 14.28
N LEU A 122 -8.77 -2.91 13.98
CA LEU A 122 -8.99 -1.86 14.97
C LEU A 122 -10.09 -2.21 15.97
N ASN A 123 -11.23 -2.71 15.48
CA ASN A 123 -12.39 -3.04 16.33
C ASN A 123 -12.15 -4.24 17.25
N ASN A 124 -11.16 -5.09 16.94
CA ASN A 124 -10.85 -6.30 17.70
C ASN A 124 -9.48 -6.24 18.39
N ASP A 125 -8.84 -5.07 18.41
CA ASP A 125 -7.50 -4.85 18.99
C ASP A 125 -6.46 -5.89 18.53
N LEU A 126 -6.46 -6.19 17.23
CA LEU A 126 -5.55 -7.16 16.65
C LEU A 126 -4.19 -6.51 16.33
N PRO A 127 -3.08 -7.28 16.35
CA PRO A 127 -1.79 -6.76 15.91
C PRO A 127 -1.87 -6.20 14.49
N TYR A 128 -1.29 -5.02 14.24
CA TYR A 128 -1.28 -4.42 12.90
C TYR A 128 -0.67 -5.33 11.83
N SER A 129 0.25 -6.23 12.20
CA SER A 129 0.80 -7.25 11.30
C SER A 129 -0.26 -8.13 10.61
N THR A 130 -1.46 -8.25 11.21
CA THR A 130 -2.64 -8.91 10.63
C THR A 130 -2.99 -8.39 9.23
N VAL A 131 -2.64 -7.14 8.91
CA VAL A 131 -2.84 -6.55 7.57
C VAL A 131 -2.17 -7.35 6.45
N VAL A 132 -1.09 -8.09 6.76
CA VAL A 132 -0.38 -8.98 5.81
C VAL A 132 -0.32 -10.45 6.25
N THR A 133 -0.80 -10.80 7.44
CA THR A 133 -0.80 -12.19 7.94
C THR A 133 -2.19 -12.83 8.04
N ALA A 134 -3.26 -12.04 7.89
CA ALA A 134 -4.62 -12.55 7.94
C ALA A 134 -4.83 -13.70 6.95
N GLN A 135 -5.47 -14.77 7.43
CA GLN A 135 -5.81 -15.97 6.64
C GLN A 135 -7.19 -15.85 5.96
N HIS A 136 -7.68 -14.62 5.83
CA HIS A 136 -8.94 -14.27 5.18
C HIS A 136 -8.83 -12.86 4.58
N SER A 137 -9.75 -12.55 3.68
CA SER A 137 -10.09 -11.17 3.31
C SER A 137 -11.35 -10.73 4.09
N MET A 138 -11.91 -9.58 3.75
CA MET A 138 -13.20 -9.11 4.22
C MET A 138 -14.15 -8.95 3.05
N ALA A 139 -15.41 -9.33 3.22
CA ALA A 139 -16.41 -9.10 2.19
C ALA A 139 -17.74 -8.71 2.81
N ASN A 140 -18.54 -7.95 2.06
CA ASN A 140 -19.98 -7.90 2.23
C ASN A 140 -20.65 -8.82 1.18
N PRO A 141 -21.98 -9.01 1.21
CA PRO A 141 -22.63 -9.93 0.27
C PRO A 141 -22.37 -9.60 -1.21
N ALA A 142 -22.35 -8.32 -1.57
CA ALA A 142 -22.13 -7.87 -2.94
C ALA A 142 -20.69 -8.15 -3.41
N LEU A 143 -19.69 -7.84 -2.58
CA LEU A 143 -18.29 -8.15 -2.89
C LEU A 143 -18.05 -9.66 -2.93
N ALA A 144 -18.66 -10.41 -2.01
CA ALA A 144 -18.53 -11.85 -1.99
C ALA A 144 -19.12 -12.49 -3.25
N ALA A 145 -20.23 -11.97 -3.77
CA ALA A 145 -20.77 -12.38 -5.07
C ALA A 145 -19.79 -12.02 -6.21
N MET A 146 -19.29 -10.79 -6.23
CA MET A 146 -18.38 -10.29 -7.27
C MET A 146 -17.09 -11.12 -7.35
N TRP A 147 -16.45 -11.39 -6.21
CA TRP A 147 -15.20 -12.15 -6.09
C TRP A 147 -15.40 -13.65 -5.81
N GLN A 148 -16.63 -14.15 -5.92
CA GLN A 148 -16.99 -15.55 -5.67
C GLN A 148 -16.43 -16.09 -4.34
N MET A 149 -16.50 -15.30 -3.28
CA MET A 149 -15.94 -15.64 -1.97
C MET A 149 -16.88 -16.56 -1.18
N ARG A 150 -16.32 -17.29 -0.21
CA ARG A 150 -17.08 -17.93 0.84
C ARG A 150 -17.46 -16.87 1.87
N TYR A 151 -18.74 -16.55 1.93
CA TYR A 151 -19.34 -15.61 2.87
C TYR A 151 -20.22 -16.38 3.87
N PRO A 152 -20.22 -16.04 5.17
CA PRO A 152 -21.00 -16.78 6.16
C PRO A 152 -22.51 -16.72 5.91
N ASP A 153 -23.18 -17.87 6.04
CA ASP A 153 -24.63 -17.98 5.81
C ASP A 153 -25.43 -17.10 6.77
N GLY A 154 -26.37 -16.32 6.22
CA GLY A 154 -27.25 -15.44 7.00
C GLY A 154 -26.56 -14.23 7.63
N ALA A 155 -25.28 -14.00 7.36
CA ALA A 155 -24.59 -12.81 7.84
C ALA A 155 -24.94 -11.56 7.01
N GLU A 156 -24.74 -10.39 7.61
CA GLU A 156 -24.88 -9.10 6.96
C GLU A 156 -23.60 -8.27 7.14
N GLY A 157 -23.45 -7.23 6.32
CA GLY A 157 -22.31 -6.32 6.39
C GLY A 157 -20.97 -6.99 6.08
N TRP A 158 -19.88 -6.35 6.54
CA TRP A 158 -18.52 -6.82 6.32
C TRP A 158 -18.16 -7.97 7.26
N GLN A 159 -17.74 -9.10 6.70
CA GLN A 159 -17.39 -10.31 7.43
C GLN A 159 -16.07 -10.89 6.92
N PRO A 160 -15.27 -11.54 7.80
CA PRO A 160 -14.17 -12.39 7.39
C PRO A 160 -14.64 -13.40 6.33
N SER A 161 -13.99 -13.40 5.17
CA SER A 161 -14.39 -14.20 4.00
C SER A 161 -13.17 -14.67 3.22
N THR A 162 -13.28 -15.79 2.52
CA THR A 162 -12.15 -16.41 1.79
C THR A 162 -12.45 -16.56 0.32
N TYR A 163 -11.45 -16.41 -0.55
CA TYR A 163 -11.63 -16.68 -1.99
C TYR A 163 -11.79 -18.19 -2.24
N LYS A 164 -12.52 -18.55 -3.30
CA LYS A 164 -12.76 -19.96 -3.67
C LYS A 164 -11.71 -20.54 -4.62
N ASP A 165 -10.80 -19.71 -5.13
CA ASP A 165 -9.79 -20.10 -6.12
C ASP A 165 -8.54 -20.77 -5.55
N GLY A 166 -8.52 -21.04 -4.23
CA GLY A 166 -7.44 -21.78 -3.59
C GLY A 166 -6.17 -20.98 -3.32
N ARG A 167 -6.18 -19.65 -3.53
CA ARG A 167 -5.03 -18.80 -3.22
C ARG A 167 -4.62 -18.90 -1.74
N PRO A 168 -3.32 -18.94 -1.42
CA PRO A 168 -2.85 -18.71 -0.06
C PRO A 168 -3.25 -17.30 0.41
N HIS A 169 -3.77 -17.20 1.64
CA HIS A 169 -4.13 -15.90 2.21
C HIS A 169 -2.94 -15.26 2.93
N ALA A 170 -2.75 -13.97 2.65
CA ALA A 170 -1.71 -13.12 3.23
C ALA A 170 -2.24 -11.69 3.43
N GLY A 171 -3.42 -11.58 4.06
CA GLY A 171 -4.15 -10.32 4.21
C GLY A 171 -4.25 -9.56 2.88
N MET A 172 -3.90 -8.28 2.91
CA MET A 172 -3.94 -7.37 1.76
C MET A 172 -3.08 -7.83 0.57
N LEU A 173 -2.03 -8.63 0.79
CA LEU A 173 -1.16 -9.12 -0.29
C LEU A 173 -1.83 -10.21 -1.14
N SER A 174 -2.96 -10.75 -0.69
CA SER A 174 -3.74 -11.76 -1.43
C SER A 174 -5.07 -11.22 -1.96
N MET A 175 -5.35 -9.93 -1.76
CA MET A 175 -6.65 -9.34 -2.08
C MET A 175 -6.79 -8.98 -3.56
N THR A 176 -7.91 -9.39 -4.15
CA THR A 176 -8.30 -9.04 -5.53
C THR A 176 -8.43 -7.53 -5.71
N THR A 177 -8.98 -6.80 -4.74
CA THR A 177 -9.07 -5.34 -4.82
C THR A 177 -7.68 -4.70 -4.97
N ILE A 178 -6.67 -5.17 -4.25
CA ILE A 178 -5.31 -4.59 -4.31
C ILE A 178 -4.70 -4.82 -5.69
N TRP A 179 -4.84 -6.02 -6.25
CA TRP A 179 -4.29 -6.35 -7.58
C TRP A 179 -5.11 -5.82 -8.75
N SER A 180 -6.37 -5.46 -8.52
CA SER A 180 -7.18 -4.67 -9.44
C SER A 180 -6.82 -3.18 -9.40
N ARG A 181 -6.49 -2.64 -8.21
CA ARG A 181 -6.06 -1.25 -8.05
C ARG A 181 -4.67 -0.99 -8.61
N TYR A 182 -3.78 -1.96 -8.47
CA TYR A 182 -2.41 -1.93 -8.94
C TYR A 182 -2.22 -3.01 -10.01
N PRO A 183 -2.66 -2.76 -11.25
CA PRO A 183 -2.52 -3.74 -12.33
C PRO A 183 -1.04 -3.96 -12.66
N SER A 184 -0.77 -5.10 -13.28
CA SER A 184 0.49 -5.36 -13.97
C SER A 184 0.22 -5.78 -15.41
N MET A 185 1.26 -5.76 -16.23
CA MET A 185 1.25 -6.16 -17.64
C MET A 185 2.57 -6.84 -17.98
N GLY A 186 2.60 -7.63 -19.05
CA GLY A 186 3.77 -8.29 -19.65
C GLY A 186 5.14 -7.70 -19.26
N GLY A 187 5.49 -6.56 -19.85
CA GLY A 187 6.81 -5.94 -19.64
C GLY A 187 7.05 -5.37 -18.24
N ASN A 188 6.01 -5.19 -17.42
CA ASN A 188 6.15 -4.74 -16.04
C ASN A 188 6.47 -5.89 -15.09
N ALA A 189 6.14 -7.14 -15.42
CA ALA A 189 6.51 -8.34 -14.65
C ALA A 189 6.19 -8.26 -13.14
N ASN A 190 5.06 -7.65 -12.76
CA ASN A 190 4.61 -7.30 -11.40
C ASN A 190 5.38 -6.18 -10.66
N ARG A 191 6.36 -5.51 -11.28
CA ARG A 191 7.22 -4.52 -10.60
C ARG A 191 6.43 -3.32 -10.07
N HIS A 192 5.32 -2.97 -10.74
CA HIS A 192 4.39 -1.96 -10.25
C HIS A 192 3.73 -2.39 -8.93
N ARG A 193 3.26 -3.64 -8.86
CA ARG A 193 2.66 -4.21 -7.63
C ARG A 193 3.68 -4.33 -6.52
N ALA A 194 4.91 -4.77 -6.84
CA ALA A 194 6.00 -4.81 -5.88
C ALA A 194 6.30 -3.43 -5.30
N ASN A 195 6.40 -2.38 -6.13
CA ASN A 195 6.58 -1.02 -5.63
C ASN A 195 5.36 -0.54 -4.82
N ALA A 196 4.14 -0.95 -5.18
CA ALA A 196 2.95 -0.65 -4.38
C ALA A 196 3.04 -1.26 -2.98
N ILE A 197 3.46 -2.52 -2.84
CA ILE A 197 3.73 -3.17 -1.55
C ILE A 197 4.81 -2.40 -0.77
N SER A 198 5.94 -2.11 -1.40
CA SER A 198 7.06 -1.40 -0.77
C SER A 198 6.65 -0.03 -0.26
N LYS A 199 5.82 0.69 -1.02
CA LYS A 199 5.20 1.91 -0.54
C LYS A 199 4.31 1.57 0.64
N MET A 200 3.28 0.77 0.46
CA MET A 200 2.24 0.56 1.48
C MET A 200 2.79 0.16 2.85
N PHE A 201 3.78 -0.74 2.89
CA PHE A 201 4.17 -1.41 4.12
C PHE A 201 5.61 -1.16 4.56
N LEU A 202 6.48 -0.66 3.67
CA LEU A 202 7.93 -0.61 3.93
C LEU A 202 8.51 0.81 3.90
N CYS A 203 7.67 1.82 3.65
CA CYS A 203 8.09 3.22 3.53
C CYS A 203 9.18 3.45 2.45
N ASP A 204 9.21 2.61 1.41
CA ASP A 204 10.20 2.67 0.34
C ASP A 204 9.49 2.87 -1.01
N ASP A 205 9.88 3.90 -1.75
CA ASP A 205 9.34 4.20 -3.08
C ASP A 205 10.46 4.15 -4.11
N TYR A 206 10.49 3.07 -4.90
CA TYR A 206 11.50 2.87 -5.94
C TYR A 206 11.49 3.98 -6.99
N LEU A 207 10.35 4.65 -7.21
CA LEU A 207 10.22 5.74 -8.18
C LEU A 207 10.71 7.09 -7.65
N ALA A 208 10.90 7.22 -6.34
CA ALA A 208 11.40 8.44 -5.69
C ALA A 208 12.91 8.38 -5.43
N ARG A 209 13.58 7.25 -5.68
CA ARG A 209 15.00 7.08 -5.41
C ARG A 209 15.85 7.97 -6.34
N PRO A 210 16.81 8.74 -5.79
CA PRO A 210 17.72 9.53 -6.60
C PRO A 210 18.70 8.60 -7.32
N ILE A 211 18.45 8.33 -8.60
CA ILE A 211 19.34 7.53 -9.45
C ILE A 211 19.91 8.39 -10.58
N VAL A 212 21.20 8.22 -10.86
CA VAL A 212 21.86 8.82 -12.01
C VAL A 212 22.10 7.72 -13.03
N LEU A 213 21.27 7.68 -14.07
CA LEU A 213 21.46 6.81 -15.22
C LEU A 213 22.35 7.52 -16.23
N ASN A 214 23.51 6.94 -16.55
CA ASN A 214 24.34 7.45 -17.64
C ASN A 214 23.66 7.14 -18.99
N ARG A 215 24.00 7.92 -20.03
CA ARG A 215 23.34 7.80 -21.33
C ARG A 215 23.48 6.40 -21.96
N THR A 216 24.65 5.78 -21.79
CA THR A 216 24.91 4.41 -22.28
C THR A 216 23.97 3.37 -21.64
N ALA A 217 23.66 3.50 -20.35
CA ALA A 217 22.71 2.63 -19.66
C ALA A 217 21.28 2.82 -20.19
N VAL A 218 20.90 4.05 -20.54
CA VAL A 218 19.59 4.35 -21.14
C VAL A 218 19.50 3.80 -22.56
N ASP A 219 20.55 3.96 -23.37
CA ASP A 219 20.56 3.48 -24.74
C ASP A 219 20.43 1.94 -24.80
N GLN A 220 21.01 1.21 -23.83
CA GLN A 220 20.88 -0.25 -23.71
C GLN A 220 19.44 -0.72 -23.49
N LEU A 221 18.59 0.09 -22.84
CA LEU A 221 17.17 -0.24 -22.65
C LEU A 221 16.40 -0.29 -23.97
N THR A 222 16.85 0.39 -25.02
CA THR A 222 16.16 0.38 -26.33
C THR A 222 16.44 -0.88 -27.14
N LEU A 223 17.45 -1.66 -26.75
CA LEU A 223 17.88 -2.88 -27.44
C LEU A 223 17.36 -4.12 -26.72
N ASP A 224 17.70 -4.26 -25.44
CA ASP A 224 17.31 -5.39 -24.59
C ASP A 224 17.19 -4.91 -23.13
N PRO A 225 15.99 -4.46 -22.71
CA PRO A 225 15.76 -3.97 -21.36
C PRO A 225 16.13 -4.95 -20.27
N GLU A 226 15.76 -6.23 -20.40
CA GLU A 226 15.96 -7.23 -19.35
C GLU A 226 17.43 -7.61 -19.21
N ASN A 227 18.17 -7.70 -20.31
CA ASN A 227 19.62 -7.89 -20.24
C ASN A 227 20.32 -6.66 -19.64
N ALA A 228 19.93 -5.45 -20.04
CA ALA A 228 20.46 -4.22 -19.46
C ALA A 228 20.24 -4.17 -17.94
N ILE A 229 19.02 -4.48 -17.49
CA ILE A 229 18.67 -4.59 -16.07
C ILE A 229 19.61 -5.57 -15.37
N ARG A 230 19.79 -6.78 -15.92
CA ARG A 230 20.57 -7.86 -15.31
C ARG A 230 22.07 -7.56 -15.22
N THR A 231 22.65 -6.91 -16.23
CA THR A 231 24.12 -6.74 -16.32
C THR A 231 24.62 -5.38 -15.83
N ASN A 232 23.75 -4.38 -15.74
CA ASN A 232 24.14 -3.02 -15.36
C ASN A 232 24.01 -2.81 -13.83
N ALA A 233 25.12 -2.45 -13.19
CA ALA A 233 25.16 -2.21 -11.73
C ALA A 233 24.21 -1.09 -11.29
N THR A 234 24.00 -0.06 -12.11
CA THR A 234 23.08 1.04 -11.79
C THR A 234 21.63 0.57 -11.79
N CYS A 235 21.23 -0.31 -12.71
CA CYS A 235 19.89 -0.91 -12.70
C CYS A 235 19.70 -1.83 -11.49
N GLN A 236 20.73 -2.61 -11.14
CA GLN A 236 20.69 -3.51 -9.99
C GLN A 236 20.55 -2.78 -8.64
N ALA A 237 20.84 -1.48 -8.56
CA ALA A 237 20.60 -0.67 -7.35
C ALA A 237 19.12 -0.68 -6.91
N CYS A 238 18.18 -0.91 -7.83
CA CYS A 238 16.76 -1.08 -7.53
C CYS A 238 16.29 -2.51 -7.81
N HIS A 239 16.69 -3.10 -8.93
CA HIS A 239 16.16 -4.40 -9.37
C HIS A 239 16.59 -5.58 -8.50
N SER A 240 17.70 -5.48 -7.75
CA SER A 240 18.14 -6.55 -6.84
C SER A 240 17.16 -6.83 -5.70
N SER A 241 16.38 -5.83 -5.28
CA SER A 241 15.35 -5.96 -4.23
C SER A 241 13.92 -5.90 -4.77
N LEU A 242 13.68 -5.19 -5.88
CA LEU A 242 12.34 -5.08 -6.48
C LEU A 242 11.91 -6.37 -7.20
N ASP A 243 12.78 -6.96 -8.02
CA ASP A 243 12.42 -8.09 -8.87
C ASP A 243 12.09 -9.37 -8.07
N PRO A 244 12.83 -9.73 -6.99
CA PRO A 244 12.43 -10.85 -6.13
C PRO A 244 11.06 -10.66 -5.46
N LEU A 245 10.74 -9.44 -5.02
CA LEU A 245 9.42 -9.14 -4.45
C LEU A 245 8.34 -9.31 -5.51
N SER A 246 8.61 -8.81 -6.72
CA SER A 246 7.75 -8.94 -7.89
C SER A 246 7.44 -10.39 -8.26
N ALA A 247 8.43 -11.27 -8.15
CA ALA A 247 8.30 -12.68 -8.51
C ALA A 247 7.29 -13.45 -7.64
N ASN A 248 6.94 -12.96 -6.45
CA ASN A 248 5.91 -13.56 -5.60
C ASN A 248 4.47 -13.38 -6.14
N LEU A 249 4.27 -12.56 -7.18
CA LEU A 249 2.94 -12.07 -7.59
C LEU A 249 2.44 -12.68 -8.89
N PHE A 250 3.16 -13.66 -9.47
CA PHE A 250 2.76 -14.23 -10.74
C PHE A 250 1.52 -15.12 -10.68
N GLY A 251 1.16 -15.66 -9.51
CA GLY A 251 -0.14 -16.29 -9.32
C GLY A 251 -1.33 -15.34 -9.54
N PHE A 252 -1.13 -14.02 -9.53
CA PHE A 252 -2.15 -13.01 -9.84
C PHE A 252 -1.95 -12.36 -11.23
N PHE A 253 -1.08 -12.94 -12.06
CA PHE A 253 -0.72 -12.39 -13.35
C PHE A 253 -1.58 -13.00 -14.45
N THR A 254 -2.02 -12.17 -15.40
CA THR A 254 -2.74 -12.62 -16.59
C THR A 254 -1.97 -12.24 -17.84
N TYR A 255 -2.02 -13.12 -18.83
CA TYR A 255 -1.34 -12.93 -20.12
C TYR A 255 -2.23 -12.24 -21.14
N ASP A 256 -3.53 -12.47 -21.03
CA ASP A 256 -4.57 -11.92 -21.88
C ASP A 256 -5.46 -10.98 -21.05
N ASP A 257 -5.86 -9.86 -21.65
CA ASP A 257 -6.73 -8.85 -21.06
C ASP A 257 -8.13 -8.85 -21.68
N GLU A 258 -8.41 -9.78 -22.61
CA GLU A 258 -9.70 -9.89 -23.29
C GLU A 258 -10.88 -10.07 -22.30
N ASP A 259 -10.68 -10.83 -21.21
CA ASP A 259 -11.69 -11.00 -20.15
C ASP A 259 -11.20 -10.45 -18.80
N GLY A 260 -11.77 -9.32 -18.35
CA GLY A 260 -11.45 -8.69 -17.07
C GLY A 260 -11.65 -9.60 -15.84
N ILE A 261 -12.39 -10.69 -15.98
CA ILE A 261 -12.61 -11.71 -14.94
C ILE A 261 -11.32 -12.47 -14.60
N GLU A 262 -10.50 -12.84 -15.58
CA GLU A 262 -9.25 -13.57 -15.30
C GLU A 262 -8.31 -12.74 -14.44
N ARG A 263 -8.30 -11.42 -14.62
CA ARG A 263 -7.48 -10.47 -13.84
C ARG A 263 -7.80 -10.47 -12.33
N THR A 264 -8.93 -11.04 -11.95
CA THR A 264 -9.43 -11.07 -10.56
C THR A 264 -9.23 -12.40 -9.86
N THR A 265 -8.77 -13.42 -10.61
CA THR A 265 -8.62 -14.80 -10.15
C THR A 265 -7.15 -15.13 -9.91
N TYR A 266 -6.90 -15.98 -8.93
CA TYR A 266 -5.57 -16.54 -8.70
C TYR A 266 -5.36 -17.80 -9.56
N LEU A 267 -4.24 -17.85 -10.25
CA LEU A 267 -3.83 -18.88 -11.20
C LEU A 267 -2.51 -19.50 -10.71
N PRO A 268 -2.55 -20.59 -9.91
CA PRO A 268 -1.34 -21.19 -9.34
C PRO A 268 -0.33 -21.66 -10.41
N GLU A 269 -0.79 -22.05 -11.58
CA GLU A 269 0.05 -22.42 -12.73
C GLU A 269 0.98 -21.29 -13.19
N ASN A 270 0.64 -20.03 -12.89
CA ASN A 270 1.43 -18.89 -13.27
C ASN A 270 2.54 -18.56 -12.26
N GLU A 271 2.55 -19.15 -11.05
CA GLU A 271 3.53 -18.80 -10.01
C GLU A 271 4.99 -18.87 -10.49
N GLU A 272 5.34 -19.82 -11.35
CA GLU A 272 6.70 -20.01 -11.88
C GLU A 272 7.05 -19.10 -13.07
N ALA A 273 6.13 -18.24 -13.51
CA ALA A 273 6.33 -17.37 -14.67
C ALA A 273 7.46 -16.35 -14.48
N TRP A 274 7.87 -16.05 -13.24
CA TRP A 274 9.04 -15.21 -12.96
C TRP A 274 10.30 -15.71 -13.65
N ARG A 275 10.42 -17.02 -13.94
CA ARG A 275 11.56 -17.59 -14.67
C ARG A 275 11.74 -17.00 -16.06
N TYR A 276 10.63 -16.63 -16.71
CA TYR A 276 10.60 -16.12 -18.07
C TYR A 276 10.57 -14.58 -18.12
N TYR A 277 9.93 -13.94 -17.14
CA TYR A 277 9.74 -12.49 -17.13
C TYR A 277 10.81 -11.72 -16.39
N ALA A 278 11.20 -12.16 -15.19
CA ALA A 278 12.09 -11.42 -14.30
C ALA A 278 13.46 -12.09 -14.15
N GLY A 279 13.56 -13.41 -14.35
CA GLY A 279 14.79 -14.18 -14.17
C GLY A 279 15.36 -14.14 -12.74
N LYS A 280 14.54 -13.74 -11.76
CA LYS A 280 14.86 -13.64 -10.34
C LYS A 280 13.85 -14.45 -9.56
N ALA A 281 14.34 -15.36 -8.73
CA ALA A 281 13.47 -16.16 -7.87
C ALA A 281 12.70 -15.27 -6.88
N PRO A 282 11.50 -15.70 -6.45
CA PRO A 282 10.75 -15.07 -5.38
C PRO A 282 11.63 -14.88 -4.14
N GLY A 283 11.56 -13.69 -3.55
CA GLY A 283 12.35 -13.35 -2.38
C GLY A 283 12.08 -11.95 -1.87
N TYR A 284 12.71 -11.62 -0.75
CA TYR A 284 12.56 -10.32 -0.08
C TYR A 284 13.89 -9.87 0.53
N TYR A 285 14.45 -8.76 0.02
CA TYR A 285 15.74 -8.18 0.47
C TYR A 285 16.86 -9.21 0.65
N GLY A 286 17.07 -10.07 -0.36
CA GLY A 286 18.19 -11.03 -0.37
C GLY A 286 17.94 -12.34 0.40
N ARG A 287 16.68 -12.63 0.75
CA ARG A 287 16.22 -13.93 1.26
C ARG A 287 15.19 -14.55 0.35
#